data_AF-A0AAN5C0M7-F1
#
_entry.id   AF-A0AAN5C0M7-F1
#
_cell.length_a   1.000
_cell.length_b   1.000
_cell.length_c   1.000
_cell.angle_alpha   90.00
_cell.angle_beta   90.00
_cell.angle_gamma   90.00
#
_symmetry.space_group_name_H-M   'P 1'
#
loop_
_entity.id
_entity.type
_entity.pdbx_description
1 polymer ?
#
loop_
_entity_poly.entity_id
_entity_poly.type
_entity_poly.pdbx_seq_one_letter_code
_entity_poly.pdbx_strand_id
1 'polypeptide(L)'
;MEILAKYGVDGESVDIRRAALRCVANALLLDPKMRQLFADTGHGGKLAEKLKQIVRHAKQFPKSLKKPLPQIDELALIDTLKLIFNVSKIYPDLSATFAPSIPHIFKMISRIEIPAKPLDGLLSYLLNCLSTLDLENKKGKPFDSNPLFPTFNQNCNVDKLINILDHATSLYSPEELETKAIPLLHSLITIHELAPDGPRKYMQWLLLPEDNDRNQPIGQSDTLSSKLLKLSTAPYPNLKTAISELMFVLSGKNAENLTKNIGYGFAAGLLATRGMEIPKTAGEAFAAERFDPEINPITGQRWAAEKQDTGPPMSQEEKEREAERLFVLFER
;
A
#
# COMPACT_ATOMS: atom_id res chain seq x y z
N MET A 1 23.67 -22.91 4.89
CA MET A 1 22.45 -22.43 5.58
C MET A 1 22.27 -23.09 6.94
N GLU A 2 22.23 -24.43 7.01
CA GLU A 2 22.01 -25.20 8.25
C GLU A 2 22.88 -24.78 9.44
N ILE A 3 24.20 -24.69 9.25
CA ILE A 3 25.14 -24.25 10.30
C ILE A 3 24.78 -22.85 10.82
N LEU A 4 24.49 -21.91 9.91
CA LEU A 4 24.14 -20.53 10.28
C LEU A 4 22.81 -20.46 11.03
N ALA A 5 21.80 -21.24 10.59
CA ALA A 5 20.51 -21.32 11.28
C ALA A 5 20.68 -21.87 12.70
N LYS A 6 21.47 -22.95 12.85
CA LYS A 6 21.79 -23.54 14.16
C LYS A 6 22.48 -22.53 15.08
N TYR A 7 23.56 -21.86 14.63
CA TYR A 7 24.23 -20.84 15.44
C TYR A 7 23.35 -19.62 15.72
N GLY A 8 22.43 -19.26 14.82
CA GLY A 8 21.48 -18.17 15.04
C GLY A 8 20.49 -18.47 16.17
N VAL A 9 20.06 -19.73 16.30
CA VAL A 9 19.11 -20.17 17.33
C VAL A 9 19.81 -20.55 18.63
N ASP A 10 20.81 -21.41 18.54
CA ASP A 10 21.44 -22.14 19.66
C ASP A 10 22.87 -21.66 19.97
N GLY A 11 23.39 -20.64 19.27
CA GLY A 11 24.73 -20.11 19.53
C GLY A 11 24.88 -19.65 20.98
N GLU A 12 26.06 -19.87 21.56
CA GLU A 12 26.29 -19.69 23.01
C GLU A 12 26.17 -18.22 23.44
N SER A 13 26.84 -17.31 22.73
CA SER A 13 26.81 -15.88 23.03
C SER A 13 25.77 -15.11 22.20
N VAL A 14 25.37 -13.93 22.69
CA VAL A 14 24.49 -13.01 21.95
C VAL A 14 25.14 -12.58 20.62
N ASP A 15 26.45 -12.36 20.61
CA ASP A 15 27.18 -11.88 19.44
C ASP A 15 27.28 -12.95 18.36
N ILE A 16 27.53 -14.22 18.74
CA ILE A 16 27.51 -15.35 17.80
C ILE A 16 26.13 -15.48 17.15
N ARG A 17 25.06 -15.43 17.96
CA ARG A 17 23.68 -15.51 17.44
C ARG A 17 23.40 -14.36 16.48
N ARG A 18 23.74 -13.12 16.85
CA ARG A 18 23.52 -11.94 16.00
C ARG A 18 24.28 -12.01 14.69
N ALA A 19 25.56 -12.38 14.72
CA ALA A 19 26.38 -12.52 13.52
C ALA A 19 25.81 -13.60 12.58
N ALA A 20 25.46 -14.76 13.12
CA ALA A 20 24.86 -15.84 12.35
C ALA A 20 23.51 -15.42 11.73
N LEU A 21 22.64 -14.78 12.51
CA LEU A 21 21.33 -14.29 12.05
C LEU A 21 21.46 -13.20 10.98
N ARG A 22 22.46 -12.32 11.08
CA ARG A 22 22.77 -11.34 10.02
C ARG A 22 23.16 -12.02 8.71
N CYS A 23 23.98 -13.07 8.78
CA CYS A 23 24.32 -13.86 7.59
C CYS A 23 23.08 -14.56 7.00
N VAL A 24 22.22 -15.14 7.84
CA VAL A 24 20.94 -15.73 7.40
C VAL A 24 20.06 -14.68 6.73
N ALA A 25 19.87 -13.51 7.35
CA ALA A 25 19.03 -12.43 6.83
C ALA A 25 19.47 -11.98 5.43
N ASN A 26 20.77 -11.80 5.23
CA ASN A 26 21.33 -11.41 3.95
C ASN A 26 21.22 -12.54 2.90
N ALA A 27 21.44 -13.79 3.30
CA ALA A 27 21.29 -14.93 2.39
C ALA A 27 19.85 -15.08 1.87
N LEU A 28 18.84 -14.94 2.74
CA LEU A 28 17.42 -15.03 2.37
C LEU A 28 16.95 -13.87 1.48
N LEU A 29 17.60 -12.70 1.63
CA LEU A 29 17.33 -11.52 0.82
C LEU A 29 17.93 -11.65 -0.58
N LEU A 30 19.20 -12.08 -0.67
CA LEU A 30 19.98 -12.06 -1.92
C LEU A 30 19.70 -13.25 -2.85
N ASP A 31 19.42 -14.44 -2.31
CA ASP A 31 19.21 -15.65 -3.11
C ASP A 31 17.89 -16.33 -2.74
N PRO A 32 16.88 -16.33 -3.63
CA PRO A 32 15.62 -17.04 -3.42
C PRO A 32 15.78 -18.52 -3.08
N LYS A 33 16.80 -19.21 -3.58
CA LYS A 33 17.06 -20.64 -3.27
C LYS A 33 17.39 -20.86 -1.80
N MET A 34 17.99 -19.87 -1.14
CA MET A 34 18.31 -19.94 0.28
C MET A 34 17.05 -20.02 1.16
N ARG A 35 15.89 -19.56 0.67
CA ARG A 35 14.62 -19.63 1.40
C ARG A 35 14.16 -21.08 1.56
N GLN A 36 14.25 -21.88 0.49
CA GLN A 36 13.95 -23.30 0.56
C GLN A 36 14.95 -24.02 1.47
N LEU A 37 16.25 -23.76 1.28
CA LEU A 37 17.28 -24.35 2.13
C LEU A 37 17.10 -24.00 3.62
N PHE A 38 16.60 -22.81 3.93
CA PHE A 38 16.26 -22.41 5.30
C PHE A 38 15.00 -23.11 5.80
N ALA A 39 13.99 -23.28 4.96
CA ALA A 39 12.78 -24.06 5.27
C ALA A 39 13.16 -25.49 5.69
N ASP A 40 14.04 -26.12 4.92
CA ASP A 40 14.49 -27.50 5.14
C ASP A 40 15.27 -27.68 6.46
N THR A 41 15.79 -26.60 7.05
CA THR A 41 16.49 -26.69 8.34
C THR A 41 15.58 -26.98 9.53
N GLY A 42 14.26 -26.73 9.41
CA GLY A 42 13.31 -26.86 10.53
C GLY A 42 13.50 -25.86 11.68
N HIS A 43 14.37 -24.85 11.55
CA HIS A 43 14.65 -23.88 12.62
C HIS A 43 13.65 -22.71 12.68
N GLY A 44 12.69 -22.63 11.74
CA GLY A 44 11.75 -21.51 11.61
C GLY A 44 10.96 -21.19 12.88
N GLY A 45 10.37 -22.21 13.52
CA GLY A 45 9.58 -22.04 14.74
C GLY A 45 10.39 -21.47 15.92
N LYS A 46 11.56 -22.06 16.19
CA LYS A 46 12.47 -21.57 17.24
C LYS A 46 12.95 -20.15 16.96
N LEU A 47 13.20 -19.82 15.69
CA LEU A 47 13.63 -18.49 15.31
C LEU A 47 12.50 -17.46 15.48
N ALA A 48 11.28 -17.78 15.06
CA ALA A 48 10.10 -16.92 15.25
C ALA A 48 9.89 -16.54 16.73
N GLU A 49 10.02 -17.51 17.63
CA GLU A 49 9.93 -17.31 19.09
C GLU A 49 10.98 -16.33 19.64
N LYS A 50 12.18 -16.27 19.03
CA LYS A 50 13.22 -15.30 19.40
C LYS A 50 12.98 -13.94 18.77
N LEU A 51 12.55 -13.90 17.51
CA LEU A 51 12.35 -12.66 16.74
C LEU A 51 11.17 -11.82 17.23
N LYS A 52 10.14 -12.42 17.83
CA LYS A 52 9.00 -11.67 18.39
C LYS A 52 9.38 -10.69 19.51
N GLN A 53 10.60 -10.77 20.05
CA GLN A 53 11.14 -9.89 21.08
C GLN A 53 11.64 -8.53 20.54
N ILE A 54 11.01 -7.99 19.49
CA ILE A 54 11.35 -6.68 18.91
C ILE A 54 11.06 -5.51 19.86
N VAL A 55 10.40 -5.76 21.00
CA VAL A 55 10.13 -4.81 22.09
C VAL A 55 11.37 -4.01 22.48
N ARG A 56 12.55 -4.64 22.49
CA ARG A 56 13.82 -3.98 22.86
C ARG A 56 14.17 -2.86 21.88
N HIS A 57 14.06 -3.12 20.58
CA HIS A 57 14.24 -2.09 19.56
C HIS A 57 13.18 -1.01 19.67
N ALA A 58 11.92 -1.39 19.86
CA ALA A 58 10.82 -0.45 20.00
C ALA A 58 10.94 0.48 21.23
N LYS A 59 11.72 0.12 22.26
CA LYS A 59 12.04 1.00 23.40
C LYS A 59 12.99 2.15 23.03
N GLN A 60 13.79 1.99 21.98
CA GLN A 60 14.74 3.00 21.50
C GLN A 60 14.06 4.16 20.73
N PHE A 61 12.75 4.08 20.49
CA PHE A 61 11.94 5.13 19.87
C PHE A 61 11.09 5.83 20.95
N PRO A 62 11.59 6.86 21.65
CA PRO A 62 10.84 7.57 22.71
C PRO A 62 9.70 8.43 22.16
N LYS A 63 8.79 8.89 23.04
CA LYS A 63 7.67 9.79 22.66
C LYS A 63 8.14 11.24 22.43
N SER A 64 9.22 11.68 23.08
CA SER A 64 9.77 13.03 22.96
C SER A 64 11.23 13.01 22.48
N LEU A 65 11.60 14.09 21.78
CA LEU A 65 12.84 14.34 21.03
C LEU A 65 13.31 13.17 20.13
N LYS A 66 13.18 13.39 18.82
CA LYS A 66 13.62 12.48 17.74
C LYS A 66 15.15 12.44 17.66
N LYS A 67 15.82 11.76 18.58
CA LYS A 67 17.23 11.43 18.38
C LYS A 67 17.32 10.35 17.30
N PRO A 68 18.20 10.49 16.30
CA PRO A 68 18.44 9.42 15.35
C PRO A 68 18.93 8.19 16.09
N LEU A 69 18.44 7.02 15.65
CA LEU A 69 18.87 5.75 16.21
C LEU A 69 20.37 5.57 15.94
N PRO A 70 21.18 5.09 16.91
CA PRO A 70 22.57 4.77 16.63
C PRO A 70 22.67 3.77 15.47
N GLN A 71 23.62 3.98 14.55
CA GLN A 71 23.72 3.19 13.33
C GLN A 71 23.79 1.68 13.59
N ILE A 72 24.49 1.26 14.65
CA ILE A 72 24.60 -0.15 15.05
C ILE A 72 23.25 -0.74 15.43
N ASP A 73 22.43 0.02 16.19
CA ASP A 73 21.09 -0.39 16.59
C ASP A 73 20.14 -0.44 15.39
N GLU A 74 20.27 0.51 14.45
CA GLU A 74 19.49 0.54 13.21
C GLU A 74 19.77 -0.69 12.35
N LEU A 75 21.05 -1.03 12.13
CA LEU A 75 21.43 -2.21 11.36
C LEU A 75 20.93 -3.50 12.01
N ALA A 76 21.03 -3.61 13.34
CA ALA A 76 20.51 -4.78 14.07
C ALA A 76 18.98 -4.90 13.96
N LEU A 77 18.26 -3.78 13.99
CA LEU A 77 16.82 -3.75 13.76
C LEU A 77 16.48 -4.17 12.32
N ILE A 78 17.19 -3.63 11.33
CA ILE A 78 17.00 -4.01 9.92
C ILE A 78 17.20 -5.51 9.72
N ASP A 79 18.24 -6.10 10.28
CA ASP A 79 18.50 -7.54 10.17
C ASP A 79 17.37 -8.36 10.84
N THR A 80 16.85 -7.88 11.97
CA THR A 80 15.69 -8.50 12.64
C THR A 80 14.42 -8.42 11.78
N LEU A 81 14.13 -7.27 11.17
CA LEU A 81 12.97 -7.06 10.31
C LEU A 81 13.03 -7.92 9.04
N LYS A 82 14.20 -8.02 8.40
CA LYS A 82 14.42 -8.93 7.26
C LYS A 82 14.09 -10.37 7.62
N LEU A 83 14.49 -10.82 8.81
CA LEU A 83 14.19 -12.17 9.28
C LEU A 83 12.70 -12.35 9.59
N ILE A 84 12.05 -11.40 10.26
CA ILE A 84 10.60 -11.45 10.51
C ILE A 84 9.84 -11.58 9.19
N PHE A 85 10.15 -10.74 8.20
CA PHE A 85 9.54 -10.78 6.88
C PHE A 85 9.73 -12.14 6.21
N ASN A 86 10.98 -12.62 6.11
CA ASN A 86 11.26 -13.88 5.41
C ASN A 86 10.67 -15.09 6.15
N VAL A 87 10.77 -15.16 7.47
CA VAL A 87 10.21 -16.28 8.25
C VAL A 87 8.68 -16.27 8.16
N SER A 88 8.02 -15.11 8.23
CA SER A 88 6.56 -15.00 8.08
C SER A 88 6.12 -15.47 6.69
N LYS A 89 6.89 -15.15 5.65
CA LYS A 89 6.60 -15.57 4.26
C LYS A 89 6.84 -17.05 4.02
N ILE A 90 7.88 -17.64 4.61
CA ILE A 90 8.23 -19.06 4.46
C ILE A 90 7.28 -19.95 5.28
N TYR A 91 6.84 -19.48 6.45
CA TYR A 91 6.01 -20.24 7.38
C TYR A 91 4.72 -19.48 7.74
N PRO A 92 3.70 -19.46 6.86
CA PRO A 92 2.43 -18.77 7.12
C PRO A 92 1.72 -19.23 8.40
N ASP A 93 1.92 -20.50 8.80
CA ASP A 93 1.36 -21.06 10.04
C ASP A 93 1.92 -20.44 11.32
N LEU A 94 3.08 -19.77 11.24
CA LEU A 94 3.70 -19.05 12.36
C LEU A 94 3.22 -17.59 12.48
N SER A 95 2.24 -17.16 11.69
CA SER A 95 1.66 -15.81 11.73
C SER A 95 1.29 -15.34 13.15
N ALA A 96 0.62 -16.19 13.93
CA ALA A 96 0.25 -15.89 15.32
C ALA A 96 1.46 -15.65 16.24
N THR A 97 2.62 -16.27 15.96
CA THR A 97 3.85 -16.07 16.74
C THR A 97 4.38 -14.65 16.61
N PHE A 98 4.19 -14.02 15.44
CA PHE A 98 4.66 -12.67 15.19
C PHE A 98 3.66 -11.57 15.55
N ALA A 99 2.40 -11.91 15.85
CA ALA A 99 1.38 -10.94 16.24
C ALA A 99 1.83 -9.96 17.36
N PRO A 100 2.55 -10.38 18.43
CA PRO A 100 3.07 -9.47 19.45
C PRO A 100 4.04 -8.39 18.92
N SER A 101 4.62 -8.57 17.73
CA SER A 101 5.50 -7.58 17.09
C SER A 101 4.73 -6.43 16.45
N ILE A 102 3.46 -6.61 16.09
CA ILE A 102 2.65 -5.63 15.33
C ILE A 102 2.54 -4.28 16.06
N PRO A 103 2.14 -4.20 17.36
CA PRO A 103 2.08 -2.92 18.07
C PRO A 103 3.43 -2.21 18.12
N HIS A 104 4.53 -2.97 18.18
CA HIS A 104 5.88 -2.43 18.22
C HIS A 104 6.31 -1.87 16.87
N ILE A 105 5.96 -2.52 15.76
CA ILE A 105 6.23 -2.02 14.41
C ILE A 105 5.47 -0.71 14.16
N PHE A 106 4.18 -0.64 14.49
CA PHE A 106 3.41 0.63 14.39
C PHE A 106 4.00 1.72 15.29
N LYS A 107 4.43 1.38 16.50
CA LYS A 107 5.12 2.32 17.39
C LYS A 107 6.40 2.89 16.76
N MET A 108 7.19 2.08 16.05
CA MET A 108 8.41 2.54 15.39
C MET A 108 8.06 3.43 14.19
N ILE A 109 7.14 2.99 13.32
CA ILE A 109 6.70 3.75 12.14
C ILE A 109 6.15 5.12 12.54
N SER A 110 5.26 5.17 13.55
CA SER A 110 4.65 6.43 14.03
C SER A 110 5.66 7.42 14.59
N ARG A 111 6.81 6.96 15.11
CA ARG A 111 7.81 7.81 15.78
C ARG A 111 8.99 8.20 14.89
N ILE A 112 9.26 7.44 13.84
CA ILE A 112 10.29 7.76 12.84
C ILE A 112 9.89 9.02 12.08
N GLU A 113 10.83 9.96 11.92
CA GLU A 113 10.66 11.05 10.97
C GLU A 113 10.64 10.51 9.55
N ILE A 114 9.72 10.99 8.71
CA ILE A 114 9.66 10.53 7.32
C ILE A 114 10.94 11.02 6.64
N PRO A 115 11.85 10.12 6.21
CA PRO A 115 13.08 10.53 5.56
C PRO A 115 12.77 11.06 4.16
N ALA A 116 13.73 11.75 3.53
CA ALA A 116 13.60 12.25 2.16
C ALA A 116 13.30 11.14 1.14
N LYS A 117 13.70 9.90 1.44
CA LYS A 117 13.39 8.70 0.67
C LYS A 117 12.63 7.69 1.54
N PRO A 118 11.30 7.84 1.70
CA PRO A 118 10.50 7.09 2.67
C PRO A 118 10.40 5.58 2.42
N LEU A 119 10.61 5.12 1.19
CA LEU A 119 10.55 3.70 0.83
C LEU A 119 11.92 3.01 0.85
N ASP A 120 12.94 3.67 1.39
CA ASP A 120 14.29 3.15 1.57
C ASP A 120 14.64 2.99 3.07
N GLY A 121 15.78 2.37 3.35
CA GLY A 121 16.32 2.24 4.71
C GLY A 121 15.39 1.51 5.68
N LEU A 122 15.44 1.88 6.96
CA LEU A 122 14.67 1.25 8.02
C LEU A 122 13.15 1.24 7.77
N LEU A 123 12.60 2.34 7.26
CA LEU A 123 11.15 2.48 7.08
C LEU A 123 10.63 1.48 6.05
N SER A 124 11.37 1.23 4.98
CA SER A 124 11.08 0.18 3.99
C SER A 124 10.92 -1.20 4.63
N TYR A 125 11.86 -1.60 5.50
CA TYR A 125 11.81 -2.91 6.16
C TYR A 125 10.66 -3.04 7.16
N LEU A 126 10.27 -1.93 7.81
CA LEU A 126 9.09 -1.90 8.68
C LEU A 126 7.80 -2.10 7.88
N LEU A 127 7.67 -1.42 6.73
CA LEU A 127 6.53 -1.56 5.82
C LEU A 127 6.44 -2.96 5.20
N ASN A 128 7.60 -3.54 4.83
CA ASN A 128 7.68 -4.92 4.37
C ASN A 128 7.16 -5.91 5.42
N CYS A 129 7.51 -5.72 6.69
CA CYS A 129 6.97 -6.57 7.75
C CYS A 129 5.44 -6.43 7.84
N LEU A 130 4.92 -5.20 7.88
CA LEU A 130 3.46 -4.99 7.97
C LEU A 130 2.67 -5.69 6.85
N SER A 131 3.20 -5.70 5.62
CA SER A 131 2.52 -6.32 4.48
C SER A 131 2.47 -7.85 4.53
N THR A 132 3.19 -8.48 5.46
CA THR A 132 3.25 -9.96 5.60
C THR A 132 2.71 -10.47 6.92
N LEU A 133 2.54 -9.61 7.91
CA LEU A 133 2.02 -9.99 9.22
C LEU A 133 0.50 -10.10 9.19
N ASP A 134 -0.04 -11.06 9.95
CA ASP A 134 -1.49 -11.18 10.16
C ASP A 134 -1.99 -10.05 11.07
N LEU A 135 -2.37 -8.93 10.44
CA LEU A 135 -2.86 -7.73 11.15
C LEU A 135 -4.21 -7.95 11.84
N GLU A 136 -5.01 -8.88 11.33
CA GLU A 136 -6.28 -9.27 11.94
C GLU A 136 -6.06 -10.13 13.18
N ASN A 137 -4.93 -10.85 13.21
CA ASN A 137 -4.50 -11.71 14.31
C ASN A 137 -5.57 -12.79 14.63
N LYS A 138 -6.15 -13.40 13.59
CA LYS A 138 -7.24 -14.38 13.71
C LYS A 138 -6.90 -15.58 14.60
N LYS A 139 -5.65 -16.04 14.54
CA LYS A 139 -5.16 -17.25 15.22
C LYS A 139 -4.44 -16.97 16.55
N GLY A 140 -4.19 -15.71 16.89
CA GLY A 140 -3.41 -15.35 18.08
C GLY A 140 -4.27 -14.93 19.26
N LYS A 141 -3.59 -14.55 20.36
CA LYS A 141 -4.27 -13.96 21.51
C LYS A 141 -4.76 -12.55 21.13
N PRO A 142 -5.98 -12.16 21.52
CA PRO A 142 -6.45 -10.80 21.32
C PRO A 142 -5.47 -9.77 21.89
N PHE A 143 -5.34 -8.64 21.22
CA PHE A 143 -4.56 -7.53 21.74
C PHE A 143 -5.31 -6.84 22.87
N ASP A 144 -4.59 -6.36 23.90
CA ASP A 144 -5.18 -5.54 24.97
C ASP A 144 -5.82 -4.25 24.43
N SER A 145 -5.25 -3.71 23.33
CA SER A 145 -5.81 -2.59 22.56
C SER A 145 -5.53 -2.82 21.08
N ASN A 146 -6.47 -2.42 20.21
CA ASN A 146 -6.30 -2.60 18.77
C ASN A 146 -5.04 -1.83 18.29
N PRO A 147 -4.00 -2.52 17.77
CA PRO A 147 -2.76 -1.85 17.40
C PRO A 147 -2.89 -1.02 16.12
N LEU A 148 -3.86 -1.34 15.24
CA LEU A 148 -4.13 -0.60 14.02
C LEU A 148 -4.87 0.71 14.35
N PHE A 149 -5.82 0.66 15.28
CA PHE A 149 -6.67 1.79 15.69
C PHE A 149 -6.57 2.05 17.21
N PRO A 150 -5.48 2.64 17.69
CA PRO A 150 -5.28 2.89 19.11
C PRO A 150 -6.34 3.85 19.71
N THR A 151 -6.71 3.63 20.97
CA THR A 151 -7.75 4.43 21.65
C THR A 151 -7.39 5.92 21.81
N PHE A 152 -6.11 6.26 21.89
CA PHE A 152 -5.65 7.65 22.04
C PHE A 152 -5.78 8.47 20.73
N ASN A 153 -5.69 7.80 19.58
CA ASN A 153 -5.88 8.37 18.26
C ASN A 153 -6.04 7.20 17.28
N GLN A 154 -7.28 6.99 16.81
CA GLN A 154 -7.59 5.87 15.92
C GLN A 154 -6.99 6.05 14.52
N ASN A 155 -6.68 7.28 14.10
CA ASN A 155 -6.22 7.59 12.75
C ASN A 155 -4.68 7.70 12.65
N CYS A 156 -3.93 7.72 13.76
CA CYS A 156 -2.50 8.07 13.73
C CYS A 156 -1.63 7.18 12.83
N ASN A 157 -1.94 5.88 12.76
CA ASN A 157 -1.21 4.94 11.92
C ASN A 157 -1.55 5.17 10.45
N VAL A 158 -2.83 5.36 10.14
CA VAL A 158 -3.33 5.66 8.80
C VAL A 158 -2.73 6.97 8.29
N ASP A 159 -2.79 8.05 9.09
CA ASP A 159 -2.18 9.34 8.77
C ASP A 159 -0.71 9.17 8.41
N LYS A 160 0.04 8.41 9.22
CA LYS A 160 1.45 8.21 8.99
C LYS A 160 1.73 7.47 7.68
N LEU A 161 0.99 6.39 7.41
CA LEU A 161 1.16 5.58 6.20
C LEU A 161 0.73 6.33 4.94
N ILE A 162 -0.34 7.12 4.99
CA ILE A 162 -0.80 7.95 3.87
C ILE A 162 0.20 9.07 3.59
N ASN A 163 0.74 9.74 4.62
CA ASN A 163 1.80 10.74 4.43
C ASN A 163 3.06 10.13 3.81
N ILE A 164 3.44 8.90 4.21
CA ILE A 164 4.55 8.16 3.57
C ILE A 164 4.24 7.92 2.08
N LEU A 165 2.99 7.53 1.76
CA LEU A 165 2.56 7.30 0.38
C LEU A 165 2.58 8.59 -0.45
N ASP A 166 2.08 9.70 0.10
CA ASP A 166 2.06 11.01 -0.57
C ASP A 166 3.48 11.49 -0.92
N HIS A 167 4.38 11.44 0.06
CA HIS A 167 5.80 11.73 -0.17
C HIS A 167 6.40 10.77 -1.21
N ALA A 168 6.06 9.48 -1.15
CA ALA A 168 6.60 8.49 -2.08
C ALA A 168 6.14 8.76 -3.54
N THR A 169 4.86 9.04 -3.75
CA THR A 169 4.31 9.33 -5.09
C THR A 169 4.88 10.59 -5.72
N SER A 170 5.37 11.53 -4.90
CA SER A 170 5.96 12.78 -5.36
C SER A 170 7.48 12.70 -5.59
N LEU A 171 8.18 11.75 -4.97
CA LEU A 171 9.65 11.71 -4.93
C LEU A 171 10.29 10.54 -5.70
N TYR A 172 9.55 9.45 -5.91
CA TYR A 172 10.06 8.28 -6.63
C TYR A 172 9.54 8.25 -8.05
N SER A 173 10.35 7.71 -8.95
CA SER A 173 9.89 7.39 -10.31
C SER A 173 8.84 6.26 -10.28
N PRO A 174 7.94 6.17 -11.28
CA PRO A 174 7.00 5.06 -11.39
C PRO A 174 7.66 3.67 -11.39
N GLU A 175 8.85 3.54 -11.98
CA GLU A 175 9.65 2.31 -11.98
C GLU A 175 10.12 1.92 -10.57
N GLU A 176 10.56 2.89 -9.77
CA GLU A 176 10.92 2.63 -8.37
C GLU A 176 9.68 2.28 -7.54
N LEU A 177 8.54 2.94 -7.77
CA LEU A 177 7.29 2.68 -7.07
C LEU A 177 6.75 1.27 -7.34
N GLU A 178 6.86 0.78 -8.59
CA GLU A 178 6.49 -0.58 -9.00
C GLU A 178 7.13 -1.65 -8.11
N THR A 179 8.36 -1.40 -7.63
CA THR A 179 9.09 -2.35 -6.79
C THR A 179 8.97 -2.05 -5.29
N LYS A 180 8.86 -0.78 -4.89
CA LYS A 180 8.99 -0.35 -3.49
C LYS A 180 7.67 -0.01 -2.79
N ALA A 181 6.64 0.41 -3.52
CA ALA A 181 5.40 0.94 -2.91
C ALA A 181 4.37 -0.15 -2.58
N ILE A 182 4.48 -1.32 -3.21
CA ILE A 182 3.53 -2.44 -3.06
C ILE A 182 3.27 -2.84 -1.59
N PRO A 183 4.29 -2.99 -0.72
CA PRO A 183 4.09 -3.32 0.70
C PRO A 183 3.24 -2.28 1.45
N LEU A 184 3.44 -0.99 1.14
CA LEU A 184 2.69 0.10 1.75
C LEU A 184 1.22 0.08 1.29
N LEU A 185 0.99 -0.10 -0.01
CA LEU A 185 -0.36 -0.20 -0.59
C LEU A 185 -1.13 -1.40 -0.01
N HIS A 186 -0.51 -2.58 0.05
CA HIS A 186 -1.12 -3.77 0.67
C HIS A 186 -1.43 -3.58 2.16
N SER A 187 -0.55 -2.89 2.90
CA SER A 187 -0.80 -2.56 4.30
C SER A 187 -2.01 -1.64 4.45
N LEU A 188 -2.13 -0.60 3.60
CA LEU A 188 -3.28 0.30 3.60
C LEU A 188 -4.59 -0.42 3.23
N ILE A 189 -4.58 -1.31 2.23
CA ILE A 189 -5.73 -2.14 1.85
C ILE A 189 -6.20 -2.96 3.07
N THR A 190 -5.28 -3.70 3.68
CA THR A 190 -5.59 -4.58 4.82
C THR A 190 -6.11 -3.77 6.01
N ILE A 191 -5.50 -2.63 6.32
CA ILE A 191 -5.95 -1.74 7.39
C ILE A 191 -7.36 -1.22 7.11
N HIS A 192 -7.67 -0.81 5.87
CA HIS A 192 -9.02 -0.34 5.51
C HIS A 192 -10.08 -1.43 5.68
N GLU A 193 -9.78 -2.67 5.27
CA GLU A 193 -10.72 -3.80 5.43
C GLU A 193 -11.06 -4.07 6.90
N LEU A 194 -10.06 -3.92 7.79
CA LEU A 194 -10.19 -4.08 9.24
C LEU A 194 -10.69 -2.83 9.95
N ALA A 195 -10.83 -1.70 9.25
CA ALA A 195 -11.16 -0.42 9.86
C ALA A 195 -12.61 -0.35 10.34
N PRO A 196 -12.86 0.17 11.57
CA PRO A 196 -14.21 0.56 11.98
C PRO A 196 -14.68 1.78 11.18
N ASP A 197 -15.97 2.09 11.24
CA ASP A 197 -16.60 3.10 10.36
C ASP A 197 -15.92 4.47 10.37
N GLY A 198 -15.43 4.93 11.53
CA GLY A 198 -14.74 6.22 11.65
C GLY A 198 -13.44 6.27 10.82
N PRO A 199 -12.40 5.50 11.18
CA PRO A 199 -11.17 5.40 10.39
C PRO A 199 -11.38 4.98 8.94
N ARG A 200 -12.38 4.13 8.66
CA ARG A 200 -12.72 3.71 7.29
C ARG A 200 -13.15 4.90 6.43
N LYS A 201 -14.13 5.69 6.89
CA LYS A 201 -14.58 6.91 6.19
C LYS A 201 -13.47 7.95 6.10
N TYR A 202 -12.63 8.04 7.13
CA TYR A 202 -11.49 8.95 7.13
C TYR A 202 -10.44 8.57 6.06
N MET A 203 -10.16 7.28 5.88
CA MET A 203 -9.31 6.79 4.77
C MET A 203 -9.90 7.09 3.40
N GLN A 204 -11.20 6.87 3.23
CA GLN A 204 -11.92 7.22 1.99
C GLN A 204 -11.78 8.70 1.67
N TRP A 205 -11.97 9.56 2.66
CA TRP A 205 -11.82 11.01 2.53
C TRP A 205 -10.40 11.42 2.08
N LEU A 206 -9.36 10.79 2.63
CA LEU A 206 -7.96 11.12 2.27
C LEU A 206 -7.48 10.56 0.92
N LEU A 207 -8.05 9.46 0.44
CA LEU A 207 -7.49 8.70 -0.69
C LEU A 207 -8.36 8.70 -1.95
N LEU A 208 -9.66 9.00 -1.83
CA LEU A 208 -10.55 9.14 -2.99
C LEU A 208 -10.59 10.60 -3.46
N PRO A 209 -10.91 10.85 -4.74
CA PRO A 209 -11.07 12.22 -5.25
C PRO A 209 -12.13 13.00 -4.46
N GLU A 210 -11.76 14.22 -4.05
CA GLU A 210 -12.68 15.15 -3.38
C GLU A 210 -13.41 16.05 -4.40
N ASP A 211 -14.34 16.87 -3.90
CA ASP A 211 -15.03 17.87 -4.73
C ASP A 211 -14.07 18.83 -5.44
N ASN A 212 -12.95 19.19 -4.81
CA ASN A 212 -11.94 20.07 -5.39
C ASN A 212 -11.20 19.42 -6.58
N ASP A 213 -11.07 18.08 -6.60
CA ASP A 213 -10.44 17.35 -7.70
C ASP A 213 -11.28 17.41 -8.97
N ARG A 214 -12.58 17.72 -8.86
CA ARG A 214 -13.52 17.80 -9.98
C ARG A 214 -13.56 19.16 -10.66
N ASN A 215 -12.70 20.10 -10.26
CA ASN A 215 -12.53 21.37 -10.98
C ASN A 215 -11.74 21.21 -12.29
N GLN A 216 -11.07 20.07 -12.46
CA GLN A 216 -10.38 19.65 -13.68
C GLN A 216 -10.70 18.17 -13.93
N PRO A 217 -10.31 17.58 -15.08
CA PRO A 217 -10.49 16.15 -15.29
C PRO A 217 -9.79 15.36 -14.19
N ILE A 218 -10.45 14.31 -13.70
CA ILE A 218 -9.91 13.45 -12.64
C ILE A 218 -8.53 12.93 -13.04
N GLY A 219 -7.59 12.87 -12.09
CA GLY A 219 -6.22 12.41 -12.33
C GLY A 219 -5.26 13.50 -12.82
N GLN A 220 -5.73 14.75 -12.99
CA GLN A 220 -4.88 15.88 -13.40
C GLN A 220 -4.50 16.85 -12.26
N SER A 221 -5.07 16.70 -11.06
CA SER A 221 -4.68 17.51 -9.90
C SER A 221 -3.39 17.02 -9.23
N ASP A 222 -2.83 17.85 -8.33
CA ASP A 222 -1.64 17.50 -7.53
C ASP A 222 -1.99 16.75 -6.21
N THR A 223 -3.25 16.35 -6.05
CA THR A 223 -3.67 15.56 -4.89
C THR A 223 -3.16 14.13 -4.98
N LEU A 224 -3.06 13.46 -3.82
CA LEU A 224 -2.65 12.07 -3.76
C LEU A 224 -3.58 11.15 -4.58
N SER A 225 -4.89 11.37 -4.50
CA SER A 225 -5.89 10.62 -5.27
C SER A 225 -5.60 10.70 -6.77
N SER A 226 -5.37 11.90 -7.32
CA SER A 226 -5.04 12.10 -8.73
C SER A 226 -3.69 11.50 -9.12
N LYS A 227 -2.66 11.64 -8.27
CA LYS A 227 -1.35 11.00 -8.50
C LYS A 227 -1.48 9.48 -8.59
N LEU A 228 -2.24 8.85 -7.69
CA LEU A 228 -2.49 7.40 -7.71
C LEU A 228 -3.27 6.98 -8.95
N LEU A 229 -4.33 7.71 -9.32
CA LEU A 229 -5.10 7.42 -10.54
C LEU A 229 -4.22 7.52 -11.79
N LYS A 230 -3.38 8.55 -11.90
CA LYS A 230 -2.42 8.68 -12.99
C LYS A 230 -1.43 7.51 -13.03
N LEU A 231 -0.87 7.13 -11.88
CA LEU A 231 0.02 5.96 -11.77
C LEU A 231 -0.67 4.66 -12.18
N SER A 232 -1.97 4.52 -11.95
CA SER A 232 -2.74 3.33 -12.36
C SER A 232 -2.91 3.16 -13.87
N THR A 233 -2.64 4.22 -14.65
CA THR A 233 -2.68 4.19 -16.13
C THR A 233 -1.32 3.93 -16.76
N ALA A 234 -0.25 3.99 -15.98
CA ALA A 234 1.11 3.77 -16.46
C ALA A 234 1.38 2.27 -16.69
N PRO A 235 2.38 1.90 -17.52
CA PRO A 235 2.66 0.50 -17.91
C PRO A 235 3.40 -0.30 -16.82
N TYR A 236 2.95 -0.19 -15.58
CA TYR A 236 3.54 -0.80 -14.38
C TYR A 236 2.50 -1.73 -13.72
N PRO A 237 2.50 -3.05 -14.05
CA PRO A 237 1.39 -3.94 -13.75
C PRO A 237 1.16 -4.18 -12.26
N ASN A 238 2.22 -4.26 -11.44
CA ASN A 238 2.05 -4.50 -10.00
C ASN A 238 1.47 -3.26 -9.32
N LEU A 239 1.94 -2.07 -9.69
CA LEU A 239 1.45 -0.80 -9.18
C LEU A 239 0.01 -0.56 -9.62
N LYS A 240 -0.31 -0.81 -10.90
CA LYS A 240 -1.69 -0.78 -11.41
C LYS A 240 -2.61 -1.71 -10.62
N THR A 241 -2.18 -2.95 -10.37
CA THR A 241 -2.96 -3.94 -9.63
C THR A 241 -3.18 -3.51 -8.17
N ALA A 242 -2.13 -3.05 -7.49
CA ALA A 242 -2.20 -2.62 -6.10
C ALA A 242 -3.07 -1.35 -5.93
N ILE A 243 -2.96 -0.37 -6.83
CA ILE A 243 -3.80 0.83 -6.81
C ILE A 243 -5.26 0.46 -7.16
N SER A 244 -5.47 -0.45 -8.12
CA SER A 244 -6.82 -0.98 -8.46
C SER A 244 -7.50 -1.59 -7.23
N GLU A 245 -6.81 -2.46 -6.51
CA GLU A 245 -7.32 -3.06 -5.27
C GLU A 245 -7.62 -2.01 -4.21
N LEU A 246 -6.70 -1.06 -3.99
CA LEU A 246 -6.90 0.01 -3.02
C LEU A 246 -8.17 0.84 -3.33
N MET A 247 -8.32 1.30 -4.57
CA MET A 247 -9.49 2.10 -4.98
C MET A 247 -10.79 1.30 -4.89
N PHE A 248 -10.76 0.02 -5.24
CA PHE A 248 -11.93 -0.86 -5.14
C PHE A 248 -12.36 -1.09 -3.69
N VAL A 249 -11.41 -1.37 -2.80
CA VAL A 249 -11.68 -1.58 -1.38
C VAL A 249 -12.16 -0.30 -0.70
N LEU A 250 -11.57 0.85 -1.01
CA LEU A 250 -12.06 2.17 -0.56
C LEU A 250 -13.49 2.43 -1.04
N SER A 251 -13.85 1.95 -2.22
CA SER A 251 -15.20 2.07 -2.79
C SER A 251 -16.17 0.97 -2.31
N GLY A 252 -15.84 0.26 -1.23
CA GLY A 252 -16.71 -0.75 -0.64
C GLY A 252 -16.84 -2.02 -1.49
N LYS A 253 -15.86 -2.32 -2.35
CA LYS A 253 -15.87 -3.45 -3.29
C LYS A 253 -17.09 -3.46 -4.21
N ASN A 254 -17.54 -2.27 -4.61
CA ASN A 254 -18.69 -2.08 -5.48
C ASN A 254 -18.27 -1.27 -6.72
N ALA A 255 -18.60 -1.78 -7.91
CA ALA A 255 -18.20 -1.19 -9.19
C ALA A 255 -18.88 0.16 -9.47
N GLU A 256 -20.12 0.36 -9.01
CA GLU A 256 -20.87 1.60 -9.16
C GLU A 256 -20.25 2.69 -8.28
N ASN A 257 -19.99 2.38 -7.00
CA ASN A 257 -19.28 3.29 -6.08
C ASN A 257 -17.88 3.63 -6.59
N LEU A 258 -17.15 2.66 -7.15
CA LEU A 258 -15.85 2.92 -7.75
C LEU A 258 -15.98 3.92 -8.89
N THR A 259 -16.86 3.64 -9.85
CA THR A 259 -17.15 4.54 -10.98
C THR A 259 -17.58 5.93 -10.51
N LYS A 260 -18.33 6.01 -9.41
CA LYS A 260 -18.73 7.27 -8.79
C LYS A 260 -17.57 8.09 -8.28
N ASN A 261 -16.66 7.42 -7.58
CA ASN A 261 -15.56 8.08 -6.90
C ASN A 261 -14.49 8.54 -7.89
N ILE A 262 -14.15 7.72 -8.91
CA ILE A 262 -12.98 7.96 -9.77
C ILE A 262 -13.31 8.23 -11.24
N GLY A 263 -14.59 8.22 -11.61
CA GLY A 263 -15.04 8.39 -13.00
C GLY A 263 -14.91 7.11 -13.84
N TYR A 264 -15.67 7.07 -14.94
CA TYR A 264 -15.79 5.87 -15.78
C TYR A 264 -14.46 5.46 -16.43
N GLY A 265 -13.68 6.42 -16.94
CA GLY A 265 -12.42 6.14 -17.64
C GLY A 265 -11.42 5.33 -16.80
N PHE A 266 -11.17 5.76 -15.55
CA PHE A 266 -10.32 4.99 -14.64
C PHE A 266 -11.00 3.70 -14.18
N ALA A 267 -12.27 3.78 -13.77
CA ALA A 267 -12.99 2.63 -13.24
C ALA A 267 -13.03 1.46 -14.25
N ALA A 268 -13.33 1.71 -15.52
CA ALA A 268 -13.33 0.69 -16.56
C ALA A 268 -11.98 -0.05 -16.66
N GLY A 269 -10.87 0.69 -16.66
CA GLY A 269 -9.52 0.10 -16.70
C GLY A 269 -9.16 -0.70 -15.44
N LEU A 270 -9.60 -0.23 -14.26
CA LEU A 270 -9.38 -0.93 -13.00
C LEU A 270 -10.25 -2.18 -12.87
N LEU A 271 -11.53 -2.13 -13.25
CA LEU A 271 -12.46 -3.27 -13.28
C LEU A 271 -12.00 -4.34 -14.27
N ALA A 272 -11.53 -3.94 -15.45
CA ALA A 272 -10.94 -4.85 -16.45
C ALA A 272 -9.77 -5.65 -15.87
N THR A 273 -8.90 -4.98 -15.11
CA THR A 273 -7.74 -5.62 -14.45
C THR A 273 -8.16 -6.67 -13.42
N ARG A 274 -9.39 -6.56 -12.91
CA ARG A 274 -9.98 -7.50 -11.94
C ARG A 274 -10.85 -8.58 -12.59
N GLY A 275 -10.98 -8.58 -13.92
CA GLY A 275 -11.85 -9.51 -14.64
C GLY A 275 -13.34 -9.33 -14.33
N MET A 276 -13.75 -8.16 -13.87
CA MET A 276 -15.16 -7.84 -13.62
C MET A 276 -15.84 -7.26 -14.86
N GLU A 277 -17.17 -7.41 -14.92
CA GLU A 277 -17.97 -6.79 -15.98
C GLU A 277 -17.81 -5.27 -15.97
N ILE A 278 -17.50 -4.73 -17.13
CA ILE A 278 -17.37 -3.30 -17.36
C ILE A 278 -18.71 -2.84 -17.92
N PRO A 279 -19.35 -1.80 -17.35
CA PRO A 279 -20.53 -1.19 -17.97
C PRO A 279 -20.20 -0.80 -19.42
N LYS A 280 -21.08 -1.06 -20.39
CA LYS A 280 -20.73 -0.88 -21.81
C LYS A 280 -20.61 0.58 -22.20
N THR A 281 -21.28 1.46 -21.46
CA THR A 281 -21.20 2.90 -21.63
C THR A 281 -21.15 3.60 -20.28
N ALA A 282 -20.61 4.82 -20.29
CA ALA A 282 -20.78 5.77 -19.21
C ALA A 282 -22.26 5.84 -18.81
N GLY A 283 -23.17 6.11 -19.75
CA GLY A 283 -24.61 6.23 -19.47
C GLY A 283 -25.22 5.06 -18.70
N GLU A 284 -24.86 3.82 -19.04
CA GLU A 284 -25.29 2.62 -18.29
C GLU A 284 -24.70 2.57 -16.87
N ALA A 285 -23.42 2.92 -16.70
CA ALA A 285 -22.79 3.01 -15.38
C ALA A 285 -23.43 4.09 -14.49
N PHE A 286 -23.99 5.14 -15.11
CA PHE A 286 -24.58 6.29 -14.43
C PHE A 286 -26.11 6.22 -14.30
N ALA A 287 -26.77 5.16 -14.80
CA ALA A 287 -28.23 5.03 -14.80
C ALA A 287 -28.83 4.36 -13.54
N ALA A 288 -28.04 3.63 -12.76
CA ALA A 288 -28.53 2.77 -11.67
C ALA A 288 -28.91 3.52 -10.37
N GLU A 289 -28.27 4.66 -10.05
CA GLU A 289 -28.64 5.55 -8.93
C GLU A 289 -28.25 7.00 -9.22
N ARG A 290 -28.86 7.97 -8.50
CA ARG A 290 -28.70 9.43 -8.64
C ARG A 290 -27.23 9.86 -8.57
N PHE A 291 -26.57 9.89 -9.72
CA PHE A 291 -25.34 10.63 -9.89
C PHE A 291 -25.61 12.12 -9.86
N ASP A 292 -24.61 12.87 -9.40
CA ASP A 292 -24.66 14.33 -9.39
C ASP A 292 -24.72 14.83 -10.85
N PRO A 293 -25.84 15.45 -11.29
CA PRO A 293 -26.01 15.90 -12.68
C PRO A 293 -25.02 17.00 -13.05
N GLU A 294 -24.32 17.60 -12.08
CA GLU A 294 -23.31 18.62 -12.30
C GLU A 294 -21.96 18.05 -12.76
N ILE A 295 -21.78 16.72 -12.75
CA ILE A 295 -20.51 16.06 -13.05
C ILE A 295 -20.55 15.40 -14.44
N ASN A 296 -19.52 15.65 -15.23
CA ASN A 296 -19.31 14.97 -16.50
C ASN A 296 -18.92 13.50 -16.24
N PRO A 297 -19.71 12.53 -16.73
CA PRO A 297 -19.48 11.11 -16.50
C PRO A 297 -18.19 10.56 -17.14
N ILE A 298 -17.67 11.22 -18.16
CA ILE A 298 -16.49 10.79 -18.91
C ILE A 298 -15.22 11.30 -18.24
N THR A 299 -15.14 12.60 -17.96
CA THR A 299 -13.95 13.28 -17.42
C THR A 299 -13.91 13.27 -15.89
N GLY A 300 -15.07 13.09 -15.24
CA GLY A 300 -15.25 13.27 -13.79
C GLY A 300 -15.21 14.72 -13.31
N GLN A 301 -15.05 15.68 -14.23
CA GLN A 301 -15.02 17.12 -13.99
C GLN A 301 -16.43 17.69 -13.83
N ARG A 302 -16.60 18.79 -13.10
CA ARG A 302 -17.86 19.55 -13.09
C ARG A 302 -18.08 20.23 -14.43
N TRP A 303 -19.29 20.11 -14.99
CA TRP A 303 -19.66 20.78 -16.25
C TRP A 303 -19.40 22.29 -16.22
N ALA A 304 -19.64 22.94 -15.08
CA ALA A 304 -19.40 24.37 -14.90
C ALA A 304 -17.91 24.78 -14.97
N ALA A 305 -16.99 23.84 -14.70
CA ALA A 305 -15.56 24.07 -14.73
C ALA A 305 -14.92 23.68 -16.09
N GLU A 306 -15.67 23.01 -16.96
CA GLU A 306 -15.18 22.66 -18.29
C GLU A 306 -14.99 23.92 -19.14
N LYS A 307 -13.91 23.94 -19.93
CA LYS A 307 -13.71 25.02 -20.88
C LYS A 307 -14.82 24.93 -21.93
N GLN A 308 -15.66 25.95 -21.99
CA GLN A 308 -16.63 26.06 -23.06
C GLN A 308 -15.90 26.21 -24.39
N ASP A 309 -16.30 25.41 -25.37
CA ASP A 309 -15.78 25.56 -26.72
C ASP A 309 -16.26 26.90 -27.29
N THR A 310 -15.32 27.83 -27.46
CA THR A 310 -15.56 29.13 -28.08
C THR A 310 -15.35 29.10 -29.60
N GLY A 311 -15.05 27.93 -30.17
CA GLY A 311 -14.89 27.72 -31.60
C GLY A 311 -16.21 27.82 -32.35
N PRO A 312 -16.15 28.08 -33.67
CA PRO A 312 -17.33 27.93 -34.52
C PRO A 312 -17.81 26.48 -34.49
N PRO A 313 -19.14 26.24 -34.51
CA PRO A 313 -19.68 24.89 -34.53
C PRO A 313 -19.15 24.14 -35.77
N MET A 314 -18.61 22.94 -35.56
CA MET A 314 -18.10 22.11 -36.66
C MET A 314 -19.15 21.92 -37.75
N SER A 315 -18.72 22.04 -38.99
CA SER A 315 -19.53 21.76 -40.18
C SER A 315 -19.86 20.26 -40.26
N GLN A 316 -20.88 19.91 -41.05
CA GLN A 316 -21.30 18.52 -41.21
C GLN A 316 -20.16 17.64 -41.78
N GLU A 317 -19.39 18.16 -42.73
CA GLU A 317 -18.24 17.46 -43.31
C GLU A 317 -17.11 17.25 -42.29
N GLU A 318 -16.87 18.22 -41.42
CA GLU A 318 -15.87 18.07 -40.33
C GLU A 318 -16.31 17.03 -39.30
N LYS A 319 -17.60 17.00 -38.94
CA LYS A 319 -18.16 15.97 -38.06
C LYS A 319 -18.02 14.57 -38.65
N GLU A 320 -18.28 14.41 -39.94
CA GLU A 320 -18.14 13.13 -40.63
C GLU A 320 -16.67 12.67 -40.65
N ARG A 321 -15.73 13.56 -40.97
CA ARG A 321 -14.29 13.25 -40.92
C ARG A 321 -13.81 12.92 -39.50
N GLU A 322 -14.31 13.61 -38.49
CA GLU A 322 -13.94 13.32 -37.10
C GLU A 322 -14.55 12.00 -36.63
N ALA A 323 -15.78 11.68 -37.03
CA ALA A 323 -16.41 10.39 -36.77
C ALA A 323 -15.64 9.23 -37.43
N GLU A 324 -15.22 9.38 -38.68
CA GLU A 324 -14.35 8.42 -39.38
C GLU A 324 -13.02 8.23 -38.66
N ARG A 325 -12.39 9.34 -38.22
CA ARG A 325 -11.14 9.29 -37.46
C ARG A 325 -11.32 8.56 -36.12
N LEU A 326 -12.41 8.80 -35.40
CA LEU A 326 -12.72 8.11 -34.15
C LEU A 326 -12.99 6.63 -34.39
N PHE A 327 -13.70 6.27 -35.47
CA PHE A 327 -13.98 4.89 -35.84
C PHE A 327 -12.69 4.09 -36.04
N VAL A 328 -11.71 4.65 -36.76
CA VAL A 328 -10.39 4.02 -36.96
C VAL A 328 -9.63 3.81 -35.64
N LEU A 329 -9.84 4.67 -34.64
CA LEU A 329 -9.21 4.53 -33.32
C LEU A 329 -9.80 3.39 -32.48
N PHE A 330 -11.06 2.98 -32.73
CA PHE A 330 -11.70 1.86 -32.03
C PHE A 330 -11.37 0.48 -32.62
N GLU A 331 -10.93 0.40 -33.88
CA GLU A 331 -10.54 -0.87 -34.53
C GLU A 331 -9.10 -1.32 -34.22
N ARG A 332 -8.36 -0.59 -33.38
CA ARG A 332 -6.94 -0.83 -33.09
C ARG A 332 -6.71 -1.38 -31.68
#